data_AF-A0A4U2DV45-F1
#
_entry.id   AF-A0A4U2DV45-F1
#
_cell.length_a   1.000
_cell.length_b   1.000
_cell.length_c   1.000
_cell.angle_alpha   90.00
_cell.angle_beta   90.00
_cell.angle_gamma   90.00
#
_symmetry.space_group_name_H-M   'P 1'
#
loop_
_entity.id
_entity.type
_entity.pdbx_description
1 polymer ?
#
loop_
_entity_poly.entity_id
_entity_poly.type
_entity_poly.pdbx_seq_one_letter_code
_entity_poly.pdbx_strand_id
1 'polypeptide(L)'
;LSSIKGGRLAKAAYPARVVSLAISDVPGDDISVIASGPTVPDTTTRFDAMAILERYQIETPRSAFEWLNNPESETVKPDDVCWKNAEHHI
;
A
#
# COMPACT_ATOMS: atom_id res chain seq x y z
N LEU A 1 -3.52 -4.04 5.85
CA LEU A 1 -4.63 -3.80 6.82
C LEU A 1 -5.45 -2.54 6.55
N SER A 2 -5.04 -1.61 5.68
CA SER A 2 -5.82 -0.39 5.38
C SER A 2 -6.57 -0.51 4.06
N SER A 3 -7.76 0.09 3.95
CA SER A 3 -8.52 0.16 2.70
C SER A 3 -7.90 1.12 1.66
N ILE A 4 -7.01 2.03 2.05
CA ILE A 4 -6.50 3.10 1.16
C ILE A 4 -4.97 3.12 0.99
N LYS A 5 -4.19 2.61 1.94
CA LYS A 5 -2.71 2.58 1.85
C LYS A 5 -2.21 1.55 0.81
N GLY A 6 -0.94 1.64 0.42
CA GLY A 6 -0.32 0.69 -0.53
C GLY A 6 -1.00 0.72 -1.90
N GLY A 7 -1.21 1.92 -2.42
CA GLY A 7 -1.79 2.18 -3.75
C GLY A 7 -3.31 1.97 -3.85
N ARG A 8 -3.98 1.55 -2.77
CA ARG A 8 -5.41 1.22 -2.82
C ARG A 8 -6.32 2.41 -3.06
N LEU A 9 -5.90 3.63 -2.69
CA LEU A 9 -6.65 4.83 -3.07
C LEU A 9 -6.59 5.06 -4.58
N ALA A 10 -5.44 4.86 -5.22
CA ALA A 10 -5.32 4.92 -6.68
C ALA A 10 -6.19 3.83 -7.34
N LYS A 11 -6.18 2.61 -6.80
CA LYS A 11 -7.04 1.51 -7.28
C LYS A 11 -8.53 1.84 -7.16
N ALA A 12 -8.96 2.45 -6.06
CA ALA A 12 -10.35 2.84 -5.85
C ALA A 12 -10.81 3.96 -6.80
N ALA A 13 -9.89 4.83 -7.23
CA ALA A 13 -10.18 5.89 -8.19
C ALA A 13 -10.14 5.42 -9.66
N TYR A 14 -9.45 4.32 -9.96
CA TYR A 14 -9.35 3.78 -11.31
C TYR A 14 -10.74 3.55 -11.94
N PRO A 15 -10.98 3.97 -13.19
CA PRO A 15 -10.01 4.42 -14.20
C PRO A 15 -9.72 5.93 -14.22
N ALA A 16 -10.20 6.72 -13.25
CA ALA A 16 -9.95 8.16 -13.21
C ALA A 16 -8.45 8.49 -13.07
N ARG A 17 -8.07 9.69 -13.53
CA ARG A 17 -6.72 10.24 -13.32
C ARG A 17 -6.56 10.65 -11.86
N VAL A 18 -5.42 10.30 -11.26
CA VAL A 18 -5.06 10.68 -9.89
C VAL A 18 -3.80 11.53 -9.95
N VAL A 19 -3.88 12.77 -9.45
CA VAL A 19 -2.72 13.66 -9.33
C VAL A 19 -2.47 13.89 -7.85
N SER A 20 -1.32 13.45 -7.36
CA SER A 20 -0.90 13.57 -5.96
C SER A 20 0.09 14.73 -5.83
N LEU A 21 -0.28 15.74 -5.05
CA LEU A 21 0.63 16.81 -4.62
C LEU A 21 1.04 16.50 -3.19
N ALA A 22 2.28 16.06 -3.00
CA ALA A 22 2.82 15.64 -1.72
C ALA A 22 3.63 16.78 -1.10
N ILE A 23 3.63 16.84 0.24
CA ILE A 23 4.57 17.65 1.01
C ILE A 23 5.33 16.65 1.87
N SER A 24 6.64 16.59 1.70
CA SER A 24 7.47 15.56 2.33
C SER A 24 8.11 16.07 3.63
N ASP A 25 7.94 15.29 4.68
CA ASP A 25 8.76 15.33 5.91
C ASP A 25 9.68 14.10 6.00
N VAL A 26 9.79 13.31 4.92
CA VAL A 26 10.57 12.07 4.84
C VAL A 26 11.94 12.36 4.24
N PRO A 27 13.06 12.02 4.92
CA PRO A 27 14.39 12.16 4.34
C PRO A 27 14.52 11.38 3.02
N GLY A 28 14.91 12.07 1.94
CA GLY A 28 15.08 11.47 0.61
C GLY A 28 13.78 11.33 -0.20
N ASP A 29 12.65 11.82 0.32
CA ASP A 29 11.39 11.97 -0.41
C ASP A 29 10.84 10.69 -1.05
N ASP A 30 11.02 9.54 -0.39
CA ASP A 30 10.42 8.29 -0.84
C ASP A 30 8.88 8.37 -0.73
N ILE A 31 8.23 8.54 -1.88
CA ILE A 31 6.76 8.67 -2.01
C ILE A 31 5.99 7.46 -1.49
N SER A 32 6.60 6.27 -1.43
CA SER A 32 5.94 5.08 -0.90
C SER A 32 5.80 5.12 0.62
N VAL A 33 6.66 5.91 1.29
CA VAL A 33 6.67 6.10 2.73
C VAL A 33 5.75 7.26 3.13
N ILE A 34 5.68 8.33 2.33
CA ILE A 34 4.81 9.48 2.59
C ILE A 34 3.35 9.02 2.71
N ALA A 35 2.74 9.24 3.87
CA ALA A 35 1.40 8.77 4.21
C ALA A 35 1.15 7.25 4.00
N SER A 36 2.23 6.45 3.92
CA SER A 36 2.22 5.03 3.53
C SER A 36 1.72 4.76 2.09
N GLY A 37 2.05 5.67 1.18
CA GLY A 37 1.89 5.48 -0.27
C GLY A 37 0.46 5.12 -0.69
N PRO A 38 -0.59 5.87 -0.31
CA PRO A 38 -1.97 5.50 -0.63
C PRO A 38 -2.26 5.49 -2.13
N THR A 39 -1.52 6.29 -2.88
CA THR A 39 -1.58 6.36 -4.32
C THR A 39 -0.31 5.83 -4.96
N VAL A 40 0.50 4.98 -4.31
CA VAL A 40 1.77 4.46 -4.87
C VAL A 40 1.78 2.93 -4.75
N PRO A 41 2.25 2.17 -5.76
CA PRO A 41 2.35 0.72 -5.64
C PRO A 41 3.31 0.32 -4.51
N ASP A 42 3.02 -0.81 -3.89
CA ASP A 42 3.78 -1.39 -2.79
C ASP A 42 4.45 -2.68 -3.26
N THR A 43 5.78 -2.72 -3.12
CA THR A 43 6.63 -3.83 -3.57
C THR A 43 6.66 -5.01 -2.61
N THR A 44 6.23 -4.82 -1.37
CA THR A 44 6.08 -5.90 -0.38
C THR A 44 4.82 -6.71 -0.66
N THR A 45 4.57 -7.77 0.08
CA THR A 45 3.42 -8.66 -0.11
C THR A 45 2.68 -8.89 1.20
N ARG A 46 1.46 -9.44 1.12
CA ARG A 46 0.77 -9.91 2.33
C ARG A 46 1.56 -10.98 3.09
N PHE A 47 2.40 -11.74 2.40
CA PHE A 47 3.26 -12.75 3.01
C PHE A 47 4.41 -12.13 3.80
N ASP A 48 4.97 -11.01 3.33
CA ASP A 48 5.99 -10.26 4.07
C ASP A 48 5.42 -9.73 5.40
N ALA A 49 4.18 -9.23 5.38
CA ALA A 49 3.49 -8.82 6.60
C ALA A 49 3.31 -9.98 7.59
N MET A 50 2.93 -11.18 7.12
CA MET A 50 2.82 -12.36 7.97
C MET A 50 4.19 -12.82 8.50
N ALA A 51 5.22 -12.81 7.67
CA ALA A 51 6.59 -13.16 8.07
C ALA A 51 7.14 -12.20 9.14
N ILE A 52 6.79 -10.91 9.08
CA ILE A 52 7.12 -9.93 10.13
C ILE A 52 6.44 -10.30 11.45
N LEU A 53 5.14 -10.61 11.43
CA LEU A 53 4.40 -11.00 12.65
C LEU A 53 5.02 -12.24 13.30
N GLU A 54 5.35 -13.25 12.49
CA GLU A 54 6.02 -14.48 12.96
C GLU A 54 7.42 -14.19 13.53
N ARG A 55 8.25 -13.46 12.78
CA ARG A 55 9.63 -13.13 13.17
C ARG A 55 9.72 -12.42 14.52
N TYR A 56 8.76 -11.54 14.79
CA TYR A 56 8.72 -10.77 16.04
C TYR A 56 7.77 -11.35 17.09
N GLN A 57 7.21 -12.54 16.84
CA GLN A 57 6.28 -13.23 17.76
C GLN A 57 5.11 -12.34 18.20
N ILE A 58 4.57 -11.54 17.28
CA ILE A 58 3.49 -10.60 17.55
C ILE A 58 2.16 -11.35 17.53
N GLU A 59 1.48 -11.41 18.68
CA GLU A 59 0.12 -11.94 18.74
C GLU A 59 -0.82 -11.05 17.92
N THR A 60 -1.53 -11.66 16.97
CA THR A 60 -2.35 -10.95 16.00
C THR A 60 -3.82 -11.16 16.30
N PRO A 61 -4.65 -10.11 16.41
CA PRO A 61 -6.09 -10.26 16.53
C PRO A 61 -6.66 -11.10 15.39
N ARG A 62 -7.66 -11.93 15.70
CA ARG A 62 -8.27 -12.87 14.74
C ARG A 62 -8.64 -12.21 13.40
N SER A 63 -9.25 -11.02 13.44
CA SER A 63 -9.67 -10.28 12.24
C SER A 63 -8.49 -9.87 11.35
N ALA A 64 -7.35 -9.48 11.93
CA ALA A 64 -6.17 -9.11 11.18
C ALA A 64 -5.49 -10.35 10.57
N PHE A 65 -5.47 -11.47 11.30
CA PHE A 65 -4.98 -12.75 10.79
C PHE A 65 -5.83 -13.26 9.62
N GLU A 66 -7.16 -13.27 9.78
CA GLU A 66 -8.10 -13.67 8.72
C GLU A 66 -7.95 -12.76 7.49
N TRP A 67 -7.82 -11.44 7.72
CA TRP A 67 -7.58 -10.50 6.63
C TRP A 67 -6.27 -10.80 5.89
N LEU A 68 -5.13 -10.96 6.58
CA LEU A 68 -3.84 -11.21 5.94
C LEU A 68 -3.76 -12.54 5.18
N ASN A 69 -4.60 -13.52 5.55
CA ASN A 69 -4.72 -14.78 4.83
C ASN A 69 -5.61 -14.68 3.57
N ASN A 70 -6.44 -13.65 3.43
CA ASN A 70 -7.26 -13.41 2.25
C ASN A 70 -6.39 -12.82 1.11
N PRO A 71 -6.38 -13.40 -0.11
CA PRO A 71 -5.70 -12.81 -1.27
C PRO A 71 -6.09 -11.34 -1.57
N GLU A 72 -7.33 -10.93 -1.26
CA GLU A 72 -7.77 -9.53 -1.41
C GLU A 72 -7.00 -8.56 -0.49
N SER A 73 -6.30 -9.07 0.51
CA SER A 73 -5.46 -8.29 1.39
C SER A 73 -4.18 -7.79 0.74
N GLU A 74 -3.88 -8.21 -0.48
CA GLU A 74 -2.72 -7.74 -1.22
C GLU A 74 -2.86 -6.26 -1.63
N THR A 75 -1.73 -5.55 -1.63
CA THR A 75 -1.64 -4.15 -2.07
C THR A 75 -1.44 -4.05 -3.58
N VAL A 76 -1.52 -2.83 -4.12
CA VAL A 76 -1.28 -2.59 -5.55
C VAL A 76 0.19 -2.87 -5.87
N LYS A 77 0.46 -3.64 -6.93
CA LYS A 77 1.82 -3.95 -7.37
C LYS A 77 2.27 -3.03 -8.50
N PRO A 78 3.59 -2.86 -8.71
CA PRO A 78 4.11 -1.95 -9.75
C PRO A 78 3.62 -2.24 -11.18
N ASP A 79 3.21 -3.49 -11.47
CA ASP A 79 2.68 -3.94 -12.74
C ASP A 79 1.14 -3.83 -12.86
N ASP A 80 0.44 -3.43 -11.80
CA ASP A 80 -1.01 -3.26 -11.80
C ASP A 80 -1.42 -2.09 -12.72
N VAL A 81 -2.39 -2.34 -13.59
CA VAL A 81 -2.88 -1.36 -14.57
C VAL A 81 -3.49 -0.13 -13.93
N CYS A 82 -3.97 -0.21 -12.69
CA CYS A 82 -4.55 0.93 -12.00
C CYS A 82 -3.55 2.05 -11.73
N TRP A 83 -2.26 1.73 -11.76
CA TRP A 83 -1.16 2.68 -11.56
C TRP A 83 -0.92 3.61 -12.76
N LYS A 84 -1.32 3.20 -13.97
CA LYS A 84 -0.99 3.91 -15.22
C LYS A 84 -1.54 5.34 -15.31
N ASN A 85 -2.58 5.65 -14.53
CA ASN A 85 -3.26 6.95 -14.55
C ASN A 85 -2.91 7.83 -13.34
N ALA A 86 -1.88 7.48 -12.58
CA ALA A 86 -1.50 8.20 -11.38
C ALA A 86 -0.17 8.95 -11.59
N GLU A 87 -0.14 10.21 -11.15
CA GLU A 87 1.00 11.13 -11.22
C GLU A 87 1.27 11.73 -9.84
N HIS A 88 2.54 12.02 -9.56
CA HIS A 88 3.01 12.44 -8.23
C HIS A 88 3.99 13.59 -8.39
N HIS A 89 3.77 14.63 -7.61
CA HIS A 89 4.63 15.79 -7.51
C HIS A 89 4.93 16.03 -6.04
N ILE A 90 6.19 16.27 -5.71
CA ILE A 90 6.68 16.60 -4.37
C ILE A 90 7.17 18.05 -4.42
#